data_AF-A0A7S1BGJ3-F1
#
_entry.id   AF-A0A7S1BGJ3-F1
#
_cell.length_a   1.000
_cell.length_b   1.000
_cell.length_c   1.000
_cell.angle_alpha   90.00
_cell.angle_beta   90.00
_cell.angle_gamma   90.00
#
_symmetry.space_group_name_H-M   'P 1'
#
loop_
_entity.id
_entity.type
_entity.pdbx_description
1 polymer ?
#
loop_
_entity_poly.entity_id
_entity_poly.type
_entity_poly.pdbx_seq_one_letter_code
_entity_poly.pdbx_strand_id
1 'polypeptide(L)'
;MDCTDDINFVSTFGLRCKGYMGWNCENLIFVGFTPKEQDYLIESCPYSCGLCGKVTRKLPEPTSYPTAVPTGIPTFNCVDDISFRNRFNQGCDAYNGIVCEGLSLLGGFSKDDVRYLLKKCPKTCNICIDR
;
A
#
# COMPACT_ATOMS: atom_id res chain seq x y z
N MET A 1 16.32 -15.85 22.01
CA MET A 1 15.66 -15.65 20.70
C MET A 1 16.15 -14.31 20.20
N ASP A 2 17.23 -14.34 19.44
CA ASP A 2 17.92 -13.15 18.96
C ASP A 2 17.10 -12.51 17.85
N CYS A 3 16.29 -11.53 18.22
CA CYS A 3 15.63 -10.66 17.26
C CYS A 3 16.67 -9.69 16.71
N THR A 4 17.08 -9.93 15.47
CA THR A 4 18.11 -9.14 14.79
C THR A 4 17.60 -8.75 13.42
N ASP A 5 18.01 -7.57 12.99
CA ASP A 5 17.72 -7.08 11.64
C ASP A 5 18.66 -7.73 10.62
N ASP A 6 18.16 -7.95 9.40
CA ASP A 6 18.99 -8.32 8.27
C ASP A 6 19.82 -7.09 7.83
N ILE A 7 21.13 -7.20 8.01
CA ILE A 7 22.10 -6.17 7.65
C ILE A 7 22.16 -5.89 6.14
N ASN A 8 21.70 -6.82 5.30
CA ASN A 8 21.69 -6.70 3.85
C ASN A 8 20.36 -6.19 3.30
N PHE A 9 19.34 -6.05 4.14
CA PHE A 9 18.05 -5.56 3.71
C PHE A 9 18.13 -4.11 3.22
N VAL A 10 17.57 -3.88 2.04
CA VAL A 10 17.36 -2.55 1.45
C VAL A 10 15.95 -2.55 0.87
N SER A 11 15.12 -1.60 1.28
CA SER A 11 13.76 -1.44 0.77
C SER A 11 13.74 -0.90 -0.66
N THR A 12 12.58 -0.90 -1.30
CA THR A 12 12.36 -0.28 -2.62
C THR A 12 12.61 1.23 -2.62
N PHE A 13 12.61 1.86 -1.44
CA PHE A 13 12.99 3.26 -1.24
C PHE A 13 14.49 3.46 -0.97
N GLY A 14 15.32 2.41 -1.05
CA GLY A 14 16.76 2.48 -0.81
C GLY A 14 17.16 2.59 0.66
N LEU A 15 16.24 2.33 1.59
CA LEU A 15 16.48 2.46 3.04
C LEU A 15 16.82 1.11 3.67
N ARG A 16 17.77 1.12 4.60
CA ARG A 16 18.12 -0.03 5.44
C ARG A 16 17.26 -0.07 6.70
N CYS A 17 17.24 -1.20 7.41
CA CYS A 17 16.41 -1.40 8.61
C CYS A 17 16.44 -0.23 9.61
N LYS A 18 17.63 0.33 9.90
CA LYS A 18 17.78 1.47 10.83
C LYS A 18 16.96 2.71 10.43
N GLY A 19 16.66 2.90 9.14
CA GLY A 19 15.82 3.99 8.65
C GLY A 19 14.35 3.90 9.07
N TYR A 20 13.92 2.72 9.51
CA TYR A 20 12.56 2.44 9.97
C TYR A 20 12.44 2.42 11.51
N MET A 21 13.52 2.69 12.24
CA MET A 21 13.45 2.82 13.70
C MET A 21 12.52 3.97 14.10
N GLY A 22 11.53 3.66 14.93
CA GLY A 22 10.51 4.61 15.39
C GLY A 22 9.34 4.78 14.42
N TRP A 23 9.32 4.08 13.30
CA TRP A 23 8.19 4.03 12.37
C TRP A 23 7.23 2.92 12.77
N ASN A 24 5.95 3.09 12.43
CA ASN A 24 4.97 2.01 12.57
C ASN A 24 5.03 1.08 11.36
N CYS A 25 5.84 0.02 11.45
CA CYS A 25 6.02 -0.94 10.36
C CYS A 25 4.73 -1.69 9.98
N GLU A 26 3.75 -1.81 10.87
CA GLU A 26 2.46 -2.47 10.59
C GLU A 26 1.51 -1.59 9.76
N ASN A 27 1.89 -0.33 9.53
CA ASN A 27 1.06 0.69 8.89
C ASN A 27 1.78 1.42 7.76
N LEU A 28 2.73 0.77 7.10
CA LEU A 28 3.54 1.37 6.04
C LEU A 28 2.83 1.43 4.69
N ILE A 29 1.74 0.67 4.53
CA ILE A 29 0.89 0.79 3.34
C ILE A 29 0.43 2.25 3.15
N PHE A 30 0.20 2.97 4.24
CA PHE A 30 -0.21 4.38 4.23
C PHE A 30 0.90 5.35 3.77
N VAL A 31 2.15 4.90 3.69
CA VAL A 31 3.29 5.69 3.18
C VAL A 31 3.81 5.15 1.85
N GLY A 32 3.03 4.30 1.17
CA GLY A 32 3.32 3.84 -0.19
C GLY A 32 3.97 2.45 -0.29
N PHE A 33 4.00 1.67 0.78
CA PHE A 33 4.38 0.25 0.69
C PHE A 33 3.22 -0.59 0.17
N THR A 34 3.51 -1.61 -0.64
CA THR A 34 2.55 -2.69 -0.86
C THR A 34 2.46 -3.57 0.40
N PRO A 35 1.35 -4.31 0.60
CA PRO A 35 1.25 -5.26 1.70
C PRO A 35 2.41 -6.27 1.74
N LYS A 36 2.86 -6.71 0.56
CA LYS A 36 4.02 -7.61 0.43
C LYS A 36 5.33 -6.97 0.88
N GLU A 37 5.58 -5.71 0.51
CA GLU A 37 6.79 -5.00 0.95
C GLU A 37 6.77 -4.70 2.44
N GLN A 38 5.59 -4.41 2.99
CA GLN A 38 5.42 -4.22 4.43
C GLN A 38 5.76 -5.51 5.19
N ASP A 39 5.17 -6.64 4.79
CA ASP A 39 5.44 -7.94 5.40
C ASP A 39 6.92 -8.30 5.28
N TYR A 40 7.51 -8.09 4.10
CA TYR A 40 8.92 -8.35 3.85
C TYR A 40 9.85 -7.47 4.71
N LEU A 41 9.51 -6.19 4.92
CA LEU A 41 10.24 -5.32 5.84
C LEU A 41 10.11 -5.79 7.29
N ILE A 42 8.92 -6.16 7.74
CA ILE A 42 8.68 -6.65 9.12
C ILE A 42 9.48 -7.92 9.38
N GLU A 43 9.52 -8.84 8.41
CA GLU A 43 10.30 -10.07 8.49
C GLU A 43 11.81 -9.81 8.49
N SER A 44 12.27 -8.86 7.67
CA SER A 44 13.69 -8.56 7.52
C SER A 44 14.25 -7.66 8.62
N CYS A 45 13.41 -6.79 9.20
CA CYS A 45 13.82 -5.77 10.16
C CYS A 45 13.00 -5.80 11.47
N PRO A 46 12.82 -6.97 12.13
CA PRO A 46 11.94 -7.09 13.27
C PRO A 46 12.42 -6.30 14.49
N TYR A 47 13.72 -6.02 14.60
CA TYR A 47 14.30 -5.21 15.67
C TYR A 47 14.07 -3.72 15.43
N SER A 48 14.39 -3.23 14.22
CA SER A 48 14.12 -1.84 13.86
C SER A 48 12.62 -1.50 13.88
N CYS A 49 11.75 -2.46 13.57
CA CYS A 49 10.30 -2.31 13.67
C CYS A 49 9.74 -2.44 15.09
N GLY A 50 10.56 -2.79 16.09
CA GLY A 50 10.09 -2.98 17.47
C GLY A 50 9.14 -4.16 17.64
N LEU A 51 9.18 -5.14 16.74
CA LEU A 51 8.31 -6.31 16.71
C LEU A 51 8.97 -7.57 17.30
N CYS A 52 10.14 -7.43 17.91
CA CYS A 52 10.80 -8.49 18.64
C CYS A 52 9.87 -9.13 19.69
N GLY A 53 9.56 -10.42 19.49
CA GLY A 53 8.65 -11.18 20.36
C GLY A 53 7.16 -11.13 19.98
N LYS A 54 6.75 -10.27 19.04
CA LYS A 54 5.39 -10.23 18.47
C LYS A 54 5.26 -11.01 17.17
N VAL A 55 6.34 -11.17 16.42
CA VAL A 55 6.40 -12.07 15.27
C VAL A 55 6.41 -13.50 15.81
N THR A 56 5.24 -14.00 16.23
CA THR A 56 5.08 -15.44 16.35
C THR A 56 5.28 -15.97 14.94
N ARG A 57 6.36 -16.73 14.76
CA ARG A 57 6.75 -17.37 13.52
C ARG A 57 5.56 -18.17 12.98
N LYS A 58 4.69 -17.54 12.19
CA LYS A 58 3.81 -18.26 11.28
C LYS A 58 4.73 -18.73 10.18
N LEU A 59 5.26 -19.93 10.41
CA LEU A 59 5.86 -20.74 9.37
C LEU A 59 4.96 -20.61 8.12
N PRO A 60 5.50 -20.26 6.93
CA PRO A 60 4.70 -20.28 5.73
C PRO A 60 4.16 -21.70 5.59
N GLU A 61 2.84 -21.84 5.68
CA GLU A 61 2.19 -23.10 5.38
C GLU A 61 2.46 -23.36 3.88
N PRO A 62 3.09 -24.49 3.50
CA PRO A 62 3.40 -24.75 2.11
C PRO A 62 2.09 -25.08 1.40
N THR A 63 1.43 -24.08 0.82
CA THR A 63 0.27 -24.35 -0.03
C THR A 63 0.78 -24.66 -1.43
N SER A 64 1.07 -25.94 -1.62
CA SER A 64 1.20 -26.56 -2.93
C SER A 64 -0.14 -26.49 -3.67
N TYR A 65 -0.03 -26.14 -4.95
CA TYR A 65 -0.89 -26.55 -6.07
C TYR A 65 -2.06 -25.65 -6.50
N PRO A 66 -2.38 -25.68 -7.82
CA PRO A 66 -3.07 -24.65 -8.58
C PRO A 66 -4.58 -24.91 -8.63
N THR A 67 -5.36 -23.95 -9.11
CA THR A 67 -6.46 -24.17 -10.07
C THR A 67 -6.99 -22.81 -10.51
N ALA A 68 -6.99 -22.60 -11.82
CA ALA A 68 -7.68 -21.51 -12.47
C ALA A 68 -9.17 -21.57 -12.14
N VAL A 69 -9.75 -20.43 -11.73
CA VAL A 69 -11.20 -20.23 -11.79
C VAL A 69 -11.46 -18.98 -12.60
N PRO A 70 -12.28 -19.06 -13.66
CA PRO A 70 -12.62 -17.92 -14.49
C PRO A 70 -13.74 -17.15 -13.81
N THR A 71 -13.49 -15.90 -13.44
CA THR A 71 -14.57 -14.96 -13.20
C THR A 71 -14.24 -13.78 -14.06
N GLY A 72 -15.04 -13.58 -15.11
CA GLY A 72 -14.89 -12.46 -16.04
C GLY A 72 -14.76 -11.16 -15.26
N ILE A 73 -13.52 -10.68 -15.16
CA ILE A 73 -13.24 -9.32 -14.76
C ILE A 73 -13.88 -8.50 -15.89
N PRO A 74 -14.95 -7.70 -15.63
CA PRO A 74 -15.32 -6.70 -16.61
C PRO A 74 -14.05 -5.89 -16.81
N THR A 75 -13.53 -5.87 -18.04
CA THR A 75 -12.33 -5.11 -18.43
C THR A 75 -12.43 -3.74 -17.78
N PHE A 76 -11.78 -3.60 -16.64
CA PHE A 76 -11.86 -2.41 -15.83
C PHE A 76 -10.97 -1.46 -16.59
N ASN A 77 -11.57 -0.68 -17.48
CA ASN A 77 -10.86 0.35 -18.21
C ASN A 77 -10.21 1.21 -17.12
N CYS A 78 -8.89 1.07 -16.98
CA CYS A 78 -8.03 1.82 -16.06
C CYS A 78 -7.93 3.26 -16.59
N VAL A 79 -9.07 3.94 -16.58
CA VAL A 79 -9.27 5.24 -17.18
C VAL A 79 -9.99 6.09 -16.16
N ASP A 80 -9.47 7.27 -15.95
CA ASP A 80 -10.11 8.27 -15.11
C ASP A 80 -11.42 8.74 -15.74
N ASP A 81 -12.45 8.89 -14.91
CA ASP A 81 -13.71 9.50 -15.31
C ASP A 81 -13.50 11.01 -15.48
N ILE A 82 -13.27 11.45 -16.72
CA ILE A 82 -13.04 12.86 -17.06
C ILE A 82 -14.19 13.80 -16.64
N SER A 83 -15.41 13.26 -16.47
CA SER A 83 -16.59 14.01 -16.04
C SER A 83 -16.72 14.07 -14.53
N PHE A 84 -15.92 13.31 -13.79
CA PHE A 84 -15.96 13.31 -12.33
C PHE A 84 -15.63 14.69 -11.79
N ARG A 85 -16.45 15.15 -10.85
CA ARG A 85 -16.18 16.31 -10.00
C ARG A 85 -16.52 15.93 -8.56
N ASN A 86 -15.62 16.25 -7.64
CA ASN A 86 -15.88 16.10 -6.21
C ASN A 86 -16.76 17.26 -5.67
N ARG A 87 -17.04 17.25 -4.37
CA ARG A 87 -17.77 18.33 -3.67
C ARG A 87 -17.11 19.72 -3.69
N PHE A 88 -15.83 19.78 -4.06
CA PHE A 88 -15.07 21.02 -4.25
C PHE A 88 -15.00 21.42 -5.74
N ASN A 89 -15.76 20.76 -6.62
CA ASN A 89 -15.77 20.95 -8.06
C ASN A 89 -14.41 20.67 -8.75
N GLN A 90 -13.59 19.78 -8.18
CA GLN A 90 -12.29 19.38 -8.69
C GLN A 90 -12.39 18.06 -9.46
N GLY A 91 -11.72 17.97 -10.62
CA GLY A 91 -11.57 16.75 -11.42
C GLY A 91 -10.38 15.89 -10.99
N CYS A 92 -10.16 14.76 -11.67
CA CYS A 92 -9.05 13.84 -11.38
C CYS A 92 -7.67 14.52 -11.53
N ASP A 93 -7.53 15.44 -12.48
CA ASP A 93 -6.30 16.19 -12.75
C ASP A 93 -5.75 16.93 -11.52
N ALA A 94 -6.63 17.37 -10.61
CA ALA A 94 -6.24 18.03 -9.36
C ALA A 94 -5.46 17.14 -8.38
N TYR A 95 -5.45 15.82 -8.62
CA TYR A 95 -4.83 14.83 -7.73
C TYR A 95 -3.62 14.13 -8.37
N ASN A 96 -3.16 14.62 -9.52
CA ASN A 96 -1.98 14.04 -10.16
C ASN A 96 -0.75 14.22 -9.26
N GLY A 97 -0.05 13.11 -8.97
CA GLY A 97 1.08 13.09 -8.04
C GLY A 97 0.70 13.13 -6.56
N ILE A 98 -0.59 13.07 -6.22
CA ILE A 98 -1.07 12.97 -4.84
C ILE A 98 -1.45 11.52 -4.52
N VAL A 99 -1.03 11.03 -3.35
CA VAL A 99 -1.49 9.74 -2.83
C VAL A 99 -2.94 9.89 -2.37
N CYS A 100 -3.89 9.46 -3.20
CA CYS A 100 -5.32 9.66 -2.96
C CYS A 100 -5.80 9.10 -1.61
N GLU A 101 -5.25 7.98 -1.13
CA GLU A 101 -5.59 7.42 0.19
C GLU A 101 -5.23 8.35 1.36
N GLY A 102 -4.16 9.14 1.20
CA GLY A 102 -3.67 10.08 2.19
C GLY A 102 -4.50 11.36 2.34
N LEU A 103 -5.42 11.64 1.41
CA LEU A 103 -6.26 12.85 1.47
C LEU A 103 -7.14 12.90 2.73
N SER A 104 -7.51 11.75 3.27
CA SER A 104 -8.28 11.66 4.52
C SER A 104 -7.52 12.19 5.75
N LEU A 105 -6.20 12.35 5.68
CA LEU A 105 -5.34 12.80 6.77
C LEU A 105 -5.09 14.31 6.79
N LEU A 106 -5.29 15.01 5.67
CA LEU A 106 -4.99 16.44 5.52
C LEU A 106 -6.14 17.37 5.96
N GLY A 107 -7.25 16.79 6.41
CA GLY A 107 -8.49 17.52 6.69
C GLY A 107 -9.19 17.94 5.40
N GLY A 108 -10.54 17.97 5.42
CA GLY A 108 -11.35 18.38 4.27
C GLY A 108 -11.87 17.22 3.42
N PHE A 109 -11.24 16.05 3.38
CA PHE A 109 -11.77 14.85 2.72
C PHE A 109 -12.26 13.83 3.75
N SER A 110 -13.51 13.39 3.58
CA SER A 110 -14.04 12.24 4.31
C SER A 110 -13.52 10.91 3.71
N LYS A 111 -13.68 9.82 4.45
CA LYS A 111 -13.38 8.48 3.94
C LYS A 111 -14.20 8.14 2.69
N ASP A 112 -15.43 8.64 2.61
CA ASP A 112 -16.29 8.46 1.44
C ASP A 112 -15.83 9.29 0.24
N ASP A 113 -15.34 10.52 0.47
CA ASP A 113 -14.73 11.34 -0.58
C ASP A 113 -13.53 10.60 -1.21
N VAL A 114 -12.66 10.03 -0.37
CA VAL A 114 -11.51 9.24 -0.81
C VAL A 114 -11.93 7.99 -1.56
N ARG A 115 -12.90 7.22 -1.03
CA ARG A 115 -13.42 6.03 -1.71
C ARG A 115 -13.99 6.35 -3.09
N TYR A 116 -14.71 7.46 -3.21
CA TYR A 116 -15.29 7.88 -4.48
C TYR A 116 -14.21 8.34 -5.47
N LEU A 117 -13.20 9.06 -4.98
CA LEU A 117 -12.05 9.48 -5.78
C LEU A 117 -11.27 8.28 -6.32
N LEU A 118 -10.94 7.29 -5.49
CA LEU A 118 -10.26 6.06 -5.91
C LEU A 118 -11.06 5.31 -6.98
N LYS A 119 -12.38 5.22 -6.82
CA LYS A 119 -13.26 4.56 -7.80
C LYS A 119 -13.32 5.29 -9.14
N LYS A 120 -13.28 6.62 -9.13
CA LYS A 120 -13.47 7.47 -10.32
C LYS A 120 -12.18 7.84 -11.03
N CYS A 121 -11.08 7.91 -10.30
CA CYS A 121 -9.78 8.33 -10.82
C CYS A 121 -8.71 7.24 -10.60
N PRO A 122 -8.94 6.00 -11.06
CA PRO A 122 -8.06 4.88 -10.73
C PRO A 122 -6.64 5.05 -11.30
N LYS A 123 -6.49 5.74 -12.43
CA LYS A 123 -5.19 5.99 -13.07
C LYS A 123 -4.45 7.11 -12.37
N THR A 124 -5.11 8.24 -12.14
CA THR A 124 -4.54 9.36 -11.36
C THR A 124 -4.10 8.90 -9.96
N CYS A 125 -4.92 8.08 -9.30
CA CYS A 125 -4.59 7.55 -7.98
C CYS A 125 -3.59 6.38 -8.00
N ASN A 126 -3.07 6.00 -9.17
CA ASN A 126 -2.11 4.92 -9.36
C ASN A 126 -2.53 3.58 -8.73
N ILE A 127 -3.84 3.30 -8.71
CA ILE A 127 -4.38 2.06 -8.14
C ILE A 127 -4.71 1.01 -9.20
N CYS A 128 -4.49 1.32 -10.48
CA CYS A 128 -4.60 0.36 -11.55
C CYS A 128 -3.25 0.14 -12.24
N ILE A 129 -3.02 -1.11 -12.63
CA ILE A 129 -1.81 -1.55 -13.31
C ILE A 129 -2.15 -1.55 -14.81
N ASP A 130 -1.59 -0.60 -15.56
CA ASP A 130 -1.61 -0.60 -17.03
C ASP A 130 -0.97 -1.93 -17.49
N ARG A 131 -1.73 -2.78 -18.17
CA ARG A 131 -1.27 -4.11 -18.62
C ARG A 131 -0.99 -4.09 -20.11
#